data_AF-A0A965FFQ1-F1
#
_entry.id   AF-A0A965FFQ1-F1
#
_cell.length_a   1.000
_cell.length_b   1.000
_cell.length_c   1.000
_cell.angle_alpha   90.00
_cell.angle_beta   90.00
_cell.angle_gamma   90.00
#
_symmetry.space_group_name_H-M   'P 1'
#
loop_
_entity.id
_entity.type
_entity.pdbx_description
1 polymer ?
#
loop_
_entity_poly.entity_id
_entity_poly.type
_entity_poly.pdbx_seq_one_letter_code
_entity_poly.pdbx_strand_id
1 'polypeptide(L)'
;MAGWKGLIVALAALIGLAAVPASHAQAPAPPILEAPAVLGLPEASHASVRRFLNLNTPRALAFGPNGAFGWQAGGGDAAFVEQTALTNCEKRAGPGACSVALRDLAIVKPGQEWAPNPPPGDVAITSPHHATLPDDRFIWWGPQEAQGVLVFGHGKQGLQDLRGRQPQSWTRHFNNAGFDIWRFDREPNADGARRAANWLRDDLAELRRRGYRQVVVAGQSRGGWNALMMLNQAGLADVVIAIAPAAHGTLAENNNRLHAQIAELEALLTAADKAGRTRLAVADFRDDPFMAEPEKRAETLRRLGAGFRAFLLIVRPEATTGHSAGGTTAFNTRYGACLLRFATSPRPPSSC
;
A
#
# COMPACT_ATOMS: atom_id res chain seq x y z
N MET A 1 -36.40 39.23 62.20
CA MET A 1 -37.32 38.79 61.13
C MET A 1 -36.50 38.34 59.94
N ALA A 2 -36.70 37.10 59.52
CA ALA A 2 -36.07 36.46 58.36
C ALA A 2 -36.58 37.03 57.03
N GLY A 3 -35.85 36.80 55.92
CA GLY A 3 -36.44 36.97 54.58
C GLY A 3 -35.43 37.08 53.44
N TRP A 4 -35.32 36.03 52.64
CA TRP A 4 -34.32 35.77 51.61
C TRP A 4 -34.96 35.86 50.20
N LYS A 5 -34.13 36.10 49.17
CA LYS A 5 -34.26 35.74 47.73
C LYS A 5 -35.16 36.55 46.80
N GLY A 6 -34.61 36.89 45.62
CA GLY A 6 -35.36 37.24 44.42
C GLY A 6 -34.45 37.54 43.22
N LEU A 7 -34.16 36.51 42.44
CA LEU A 7 -33.43 36.48 41.16
C LEU A 7 -34.21 37.22 40.05
N ILE A 8 -33.54 37.88 39.09
CA ILE A 8 -33.87 37.85 37.64
C ILE A 8 -32.63 38.24 36.82
N VAL A 9 -32.28 37.33 35.91
CA VAL A 9 -31.25 37.38 34.87
C VAL A 9 -31.95 37.64 33.54
N ALA A 10 -31.43 38.56 32.70
CA ALA A 10 -31.66 38.65 31.24
C ALA A 10 -30.80 39.83 30.71
N LEU A 11 -30.14 39.84 29.55
CA LEU A 11 -29.99 38.90 28.45
C LEU A 11 -28.75 39.40 27.68
N ALA A 12 -27.68 38.61 27.54
CA ALA A 12 -26.59 38.90 26.62
C ALA A 12 -26.31 37.65 25.80
N ALA A 13 -27.08 37.46 24.72
CA ALA A 13 -26.86 36.41 23.74
C ALA A 13 -26.30 37.04 22.47
N LEU A 14 -24.99 37.27 22.46
CA LEU A 14 -24.23 37.42 21.22
C LEU A 14 -24.10 36.04 20.59
N ILE A 15 -24.86 35.84 19.52
CA ILE A 15 -24.85 34.63 18.69
C ILE A 15 -23.47 34.54 18.02
N GLY A 16 -22.63 33.65 18.54
CA GLY A 16 -21.43 33.20 17.85
C GLY A 16 -21.84 32.35 16.66
N LEU A 17 -21.65 32.88 15.45
CA LEU A 17 -21.64 32.10 14.22
C LEU A 17 -20.49 31.10 14.30
N ALA A 18 -20.79 29.90 14.78
CA ALA A 18 -19.92 28.75 14.64
C ALA A 18 -19.73 28.48 13.15
N ALA A 19 -18.53 28.73 12.65
CA ALA A 19 -18.12 28.31 11.32
C ALA A 19 -18.22 26.78 11.27
N VAL A 20 -19.27 26.27 10.63
CA VAL A 20 -19.38 24.86 10.30
C VAL A 20 -18.19 24.55 9.38
N PRO A 21 -17.31 23.58 9.71
CA PRO A 21 -16.23 23.23 8.81
C PRO A 21 -16.87 22.80 7.49
N ALA A 22 -16.46 23.43 6.40
CA ALA A 22 -16.88 23.05 5.07
C ALA A 22 -16.62 21.55 4.90
N SER A 23 -17.69 20.77 4.79
CA SER A 23 -17.61 19.38 4.34
C SER A 23 -16.81 19.40 3.05
N HIS A 24 -15.59 18.85 3.10
CA HIS A 24 -14.82 18.64 1.88
C HIS A 24 -15.64 17.65 1.06
N ALA A 25 -16.32 18.17 0.03
CA ALA A 25 -16.99 17.34 -0.94
C ALA A 25 -15.96 16.34 -1.44
N GLN A 26 -16.22 15.06 -1.20
CA GLN A 26 -15.30 14.00 -1.57
C GLN A 26 -15.14 14.05 -3.09
N ALA A 27 -13.91 14.22 -3.58
CA ALA A 27 -13.65 14.26 -5.01
C ALA A 27 -14.29 13.01 -5.66
N PRO A 28 -14.96 13.17 -6.82
CA PRO A 28 -15.61 12.04 -7.47
C PRO A 28 -14.59 10.93 -7.74
N ALA A 29 -14.99 9.68 -7.50
CA ALA A 29 -14.13 8.54 -7.74
C ALA A 29 -13.70 8.52 -9.22
N PRO A 30 -12.42 8.22 -9.53
CA PRO A 30 -11.93 8.08 -10.89
C PRO A 30 -12.80 7.08 -11.68
N PRO A 31 -13.24 7.43 -12.91
CA PRO A 31 -14.11 6.57 -13.73
C PRO A 31 -13.67 5.11 -13.84
N ILE A 32 -12.36 4.84 -13.86
CA ILE A 32 -11.86 3.45 -13.92
C ILE A 32 -12.24 2.61 -12.70
N LEU A 33 -12.40 3.21 -11.52
CA LEU A 33 -12.81 2.47 -10.31
C LEU A 33 -14.29 2.06 -10.37
N GLU A 34 -15.08 2.80 -11.15
CA GLU A 34 -16.47 2.50 -11.49
C GLU A 34 -16.61 1.86 -12.88
N ALA A 35 -15.50 1.33 -13.44
CA ALA A 35 -15.48 0.76 -14.78
C ALA A 35 -16.59 -0.26 -15.05
N PRO A 36 -17.00 -1.15 -14.13
CA PRO A 36 -18.12 -2.04 -14.39
C PRO A 36 -19.41 -1.30 -14.75
N ALA A 37 -19.73 -0.21 -14.05
CA ALA A 37 -20.91 0.60 -14.33
C ALA A 37 -20.74 1.43 -15.60
N VAL A 38 -19.58 2.10 -15.76
CA VAL A 38 -19.26 2.94 -16.93
C VAL A 38 -19.32 2.12 -18.23
N LEU A 39 -18.78 0.89 -18.21
CA LEU A 39 -18.76 -0.01 -19.36
C LEU A 39 -20.09 -0.73 -19.61
N GLY A 40 -21.06 -0.64 -18.69
CA GLY A 40 -22.35 -1.34 -18.78
C GLY A 40 -22.24 -2.84 -18.55
N LEU A 41 -21.32 -3.29 -17.71
CA LEU A 41 -21.11 -4.71 -17.42
C LEU A 41 -22.23 -5.27 -16.51
N PRO A 42 -22.69 -6.52 -16.75
CA PRO A 42 -23.62 -7.19 -15.85
C PRO A 42 -23.08 -7.26 -14.42
N GLU A 43 -23.94 -7.14 -13.42
CA GLU A 43 -23.59 -7.16 -12.00
C GLU A 43 -22.71 -8.36 -11.62
N ALA A 44 -23.01 -9.54 -12.19
CA ALA A 44 -22.23 -10.77 -12.01
C ALA A 44 -20.73 -10.64 -12.38
N SER A 45 -20.37 -9.64 -13.19
CA SER A 45 -18.99 -9.38 -13.64
C SER A 45 -18.23 -8.44 -12.70
N HIS A 46 -18.93 -7.68 -11.85
CA HIS A 46 -18.35 -6.57 -11.09
C HIS A 46 -17.24 -7.04 -10.15
N ALA A 47 -17.43 -8.16 -9.46
CA ALA A 47 -16.41 -8.72 -8.56
C ALA A 47 -15.12 -9.11 -9.31
N SER A 48 -15.26 -9.65 -10.53
CA SER A 48 -14.12 -10.04 -11.37
C SER A 48 -13.34 -8.82 -11.85
N VAL A 49 -14.04 -7.76 -12.27
CA VAL A 49 -13.42 -6.50 -12.70
C VAL A 49 -12.75 -5.79 -11.52
N ARG A 50 -13.40 -5.75 -10.35
CA ARG A 50 -12.78 -5.22 -9.13
C ARG A 50 -11.51 -5.97 -8.75
N ARG A 51 -11.49 -7.31 -8.91
CA ARG A 51 -10.28 -8.11 -8.73
C ARG A 51 -9.19 -7.72 -9.73
N PHE A 52 -9.53 -7.60 -11.02
CA PHE A 52 -8.62 -7.12 -12.07
C PHE A 52 -7.99 -5.76 -11.72
N LEU A 53 -8.80 -4.80 -11.24
CA LEU A 53 -8.34 -3.47 -10.83
C LEU A 53 -7.42 -3.48 -9.60
N ASN A 54 -7.35 -4.59 -8.85
CA ASN A 54 -6.41 -4.76 -7.74
C ASN A 54 -5.11 -5.48 -8.16
N LEU A 55 -4.92 -5.81 -9.44
CA LEU A 55 -3.69 -6.45 -9.94
C LEU A 55 -2.69 -5.41 -10.46
N ASN A 56 -1.43 -5.80 -10.51
CA ASN A 56 -0.36 -4.99 -11.09
C ASN A 56 -0.43 -4.91 -12.62
N THR A 57 0.29 -3.95 -13.19
CA THR A 57 0.38 -3.72 -14.63
C THR A 57 1.60 -4.48 -15.20
N PRO A 58 1.63 -4.85 -16.49
CA PRO A 58 0.58 -4.65 -17.49
C PRO A 58 -0.68 -5.48 -17.21
N ARG A 59 -1.85 -4.91 -17.50
CA ARG A 59 -3.16 -5.56 -17.37
C ARG A 59 -4.13 -5.03 -18.43
N ALA A 60 -4.94 -5.92 -19.00
CA ALA A 60 -5.95 -5.56 -19.99
C ALA A 60 -7.27 -6.31 -19.74
N LEU A 61 -8.38 -5.66 -20.07
CA LEU A 61 -9.71 -6.25 -20.08
C LEU A 61 -10.36 -6.01 -21.44
N ALA A 62 -10.81 -7.09 -22.07
CA ALA A 62 -11.56 -7.09 -23.29
C ALA A 62 -13.05 -7.34 -23.03
N PHE A 63 -13.88 -6.75 -23.88
CA PHE A 63 -15.33 -6.80 -23.83
C PHE A 63 -15.91 -7.13 -25.20
N GLY A 64 -17.00 -7.89 -25.21
CA GLY A 64 -17.74 -8.30 -26.40
C GLY A 64 -19.27 -8.26 -26.18
N PRO A 65 -20.07 -8.67 -27.18
CA PRO A 65 -21.52 -8.65 -27.11
C PRO A 65 -22.07 -9.48 -25.93
N ASN A 66 -23.32 -9.19 -25.53
CA ASN A 66 -24.06 -9.91 -24.49
C ASN A 66 -23.35 -9.97 -23.12
N GLY A 67 -22.50 -8.98 -22.81
CA GLY A 67 -21.77 -8.93 -21.54
C GLY A 67 -20.56 -9.87 -21.46
N ALA A 68 -20.14 -10.46 -22.59
CA ALA A 68 -18.92 -11.27 -22.62
C ALA A 68 -17.70 -10.42 -22.30
N PHE A 69 -16.83 -10.93 -21.43
CA PHE A 69 -15.59 -10.28 -21.07
C PHE A 69 -14.51 -11.30 -20.72
N GLY A 70 -13.26 -10.86 -20.83
CA GLY A 70 -12.07 -11.58 -20.42
C GLY A 70 -10.97 -10.59 -20.06
N TRP A 71 -10.11 -10.95 -19.12
CA TRP A 71 -8.98 -10.11 -18.72
C TRP A 71 -7.73 -10.93 -18.48
N GLN A 72 -6.59 -10.25 -18.50
CA GLN A 72 -5.28 -10.78 -18.14
C GLN A 72 -4.51 -9.69 -17.38
N ALA A 73 -3.67 -10.11 -16.44
CA ALA A 73 -2.71 -9.24 -15.76
C ALA A 73 -1.39 -9.98 -15.55
N GLY A 74 -0.28 -9.37 -15.95
CA GLY A 74 1.04 -9.97 -15.94
C GLY A 74 1.18 -11.21 -16.82
N GLY A 75 2.25 -11.98 -16.59
CA GLY A 75 2.58 -13.18 -17.37
C GLY A 75 3.27 -12.91 -18.71
N GLY A 76 3.52 -11.64 -19.05
CA GLY A 76 4.20 -11.21 -20.26
C GLY A 76 4.22 -9.68 -20.38
N ASP A 77 4.56 -9.17 -21.56
CA ASP A 77 4.47 -7.76 -21.89
C ASP A 77 3.02 -7.31 -22.16
N ALA A 78 2.84 -6.02 -22.47
CA ALA A 78 1.52 -5.44 -22.72
C ALA A 78 0.79 -6.11 -23.92
N ALA A 79 1.51 -6.44 -25.00
CA ALA A 79 0.93 -7.07 -26.18
C ALA A 79 0.42 -8.48 -25.86
N PHE A 80 1.22 -9.27 -25.13
CA PHE A 80 0.80 -10.59 -24.64
C PHE A 80 -0.44 -10.49 -23.75
N VAL A 81 -0.45 -9.53 -22.82
CA VAL A 81 -1.57 -9.32 -21.90
C VAL A 81 -2.84 -8.95 -22.64
N GLU A 82 -2.78 -8.03 -23.62
CA GLU A 82 -3.93 -7.63 -24.43
C GLU A 82 -4.47 -8.78 -25.28
N GLN A 83 -3.58 -9.49 -25.98
CA GLN A 83 -3.98 -10.64 -26.80
C GLN A 83 -4.62 -11.75 -25.97
N THR A 84 -4.11 -11.99 -24.76
CA THR A 84 -4.68 -12.99 -23.85
C THR A 84 -6.05 -12.54 -23.32
N ALA A 85 -6.22 -11.25 -23.01
CA ALA A 85 -7.51 -10.71 -22.60
C ALA A 85 -8.57 -10.86 -23.70
N LEU A 86 -8.22 -10.54 -24.95
CA LEU A 86 -9.07 -10.74 -26.13
C LEU A 86 -9.45 -12.22 -26.28
N THR A 87 -8.45 -13.11 -26.30
CA THR A 87 -8.67 -14.55 -26.42
C THR A 87 -9.60 -15.08 -25.32
N ASN A 88 -9.45 -14.61 -24.08
CA ASN A 88 -10.29 -15.01 -22.97
C ASN A 88 -11.75 -14.51 -23.11
N CYS A 89 -11.95 -13.34 -23.71
CA CYS A 89 -13.28 -12.81 -24.03
C CYS A 89 -13.94 -13.61 -25.18
N GLU A 90 -13.19 -13.86 -26.24
CA GLU A 90 -13.65 -14.54 -27.46
C GLU A 90 -14.04 -16.00 -27.22
N LYS A 91 -13.45 -16.67 -26.21
CA LYS A 91 -13.93 -17.99 -25.74
C LYS A 91 -15.42 -18.02 -25.42
N ARG A 92 -16.02 -16.87 -25.11
CA ARG A 92 -17.46 -16.71 -24.79
C ARG A 92 -18.24 -15.98 -25.89
N ALA A 93 -17.61 -15.02 -26.55
CA ALA A 93 -18.26 -14.14 -27.54
C ALA A 93 -18.16 -14.63 -28.99
N GLY A 94 -17.25 -15.57 -29.28
CA GLY A 94 -16.84 -15.93 -30.63
C GLY A 94 -15.62 -15.13 -31.12
N PRO A 95 -14.84 -15.66 -32.09
CA PRO A 95 -13.66 -14.98 -32.62
C PRO A 95 -13.98 -13.61 -33.24
N GLY A 96 -13.15 -12.59 -32.96
CA GLY A 96 -13.30 -11.24 -33.50
C GLY A 96 -14.43 -10.42 -32.89
N ALA A 97 -15.19 -10.97 -31.94
CA ALA A 97 -16.34 -10.30 -31.34
C ALA A 97 -15.96 -9.40 -30.14
N CYS A 98 -14.70 -9.40 -29.72
CA CYS A 98 -14.24 -8.64 -28.55
C CYS A 98 -13.25 -7.53 -28.93
N SER A 99 -13.24 -6.47 -28.12
CA SER A 99 -12.28 -5.36 -28.20
C SER A 99 -11.76 -5.01 -26.80
N VAL A 100 -10.56 -4.43 -26.71
CA VAL A 100 -9.99 -3.99 -25.43
C VAL A 100 -10.80 -2.78 -24.92
N ALA A 101 -11.30 -2.87 -23.69
CA ALA A 101 -12.07 -1.81 -23.04
C ALA A 101 -11.27 -1.10 -21.95
N LEU A 102 -10.38 -1.82 -21.25
CA LEU A 102 -9.48 -1.26 -20.24
C LEU A 102 -8.04 -1.67 -20.53
N ARG A 103 -7.12 -0.71 -20.40
CA ARG A 103 -5.67 -0.91 -20.50
C ARG A 103 -5.01 -0.23 -19.31
N ASP A 104 -4.39 -1.02 -18.44
CA ASP A 104 -3.71 -0.56 -17.23
C ASP A 104 -4.56 0.35 -16.32
N LEU A 105 -4.37 1.66 -16.44
CA LEU A 105 -5.08 2.70 -15.70
C LEU A 105 -6.13 3.43 -16.55
N ALA A 106 -6.28 3.10 -17.82
CA ALA A 106 -7.13 3.81 -18.75
C ALA A 106 -8.36 2.98 -19.17
N ILE A 107 -9.46 3.69 -19.38
CA ILE A 107 -10.58 3.23 -20.20
C ILE A 107 -10.24 3.60 -21.64
N VAL A 108 -10.21 2.61 -22.53
CA VAL A 108 -9.84 2.76 -23.94
C VAL A 108 -10.97 2.39 -24.89
N LYS A 109 -12.16 2.14 -24.34
CA LYS A 109 -13.37 1.88 -25.11
C LYS A 109 -13.80 3.15 -25.85
N PRO A 110 -14.05 3.09 -27.16
CA PRO A 110 -14.50 4.23 -27.95
C PRO A 110 -15.72 4.93 -27.36
N GLY A 111 -15.65 6.26 -27.23
CA GLY A 111 -16.70 7.11 -26.67
C GLY A 111 -16.83 7.09 -25.14
N GLN A 112 -15.94 6.37 -24.44
CA GLN A 112 -15.86 6.31 -22.98
C GLN A 112 -14.41 6.45 -22.48
N GLU A 113 -13.54 7.04 -23.31
CA GLU A 113 -12.12 7.13 -23.05
C GLU A 113 -11.83 7.97 -21.80
N TRP A 114 -10.94 7.45 -20.96
CA TRP A 114 -10.49 8.14 -19.77
C TRP A 114 -9.12 7.62 -19.37
N ALA A 115 -8.24 8.52 -18.93
CA ALA A 115 -6.96 8.16 -18.34
C ALA A 115 -6.69 9.10 -17.14
N PRO A 116 -5.98 8.62 -16.10
CA PRO A 116 -5.58 9.49 -15.01
C PRO A 116 -4.54 10.51 -15.49
N ASN A 117 -4.51 11.67 -14.83
CA ASN A 117 -3.39 12.58 -14.97
C ASN A 117 -2.11 11.92 -14.41
N PRO A 118 -0.96 12.06 -15.08
CA PRO A 118 0.30 11.61 -14.51
C PRO A 118 0.68 12.46 -13.29
N PRO A 119 1.49 11.93 -12.36
CA PRO A 119 2.12 12.74 -11.32
C PRO A 119 2.94 13.89 -11.93
N PRO A 120 2.99 15.09 -11.32
CA PRO A 120 3.84 16.18 -11.82
C PRO A 120 5.32 15.79 -11.76
N GLY A 121 6.11 16.22 -12.75
CA GLY A 121 7.51 15.75 -12.91
C GLY A 121 8.48 16.19 -11.82
N ASP A 122 8.14 17.21 -11.03
CA ASP A 122 8.98 17.82 -9.99
C ASP A 122 8.67 17.35 -8.57
N VAL A 123 7.71 16.43 -8.40
CA VAL A 123 7.34 15.95 -7.05
C VAL A 123 8.28 14.87 -6.52
N ALA A 124 9.21 14.33 -7.31
CA ALA A 124 10.15 13.34 -6.80
C ALA A 124 11.08 13.96 -5.73
N ILE A 125 11.40 13.20 -4.69
CA ILE A 125 12.45 13.53 -3.72
C ILE A 125 13.67 12.70 -4.12
N THR A 126 14.71 13.34 -4.62
CA THR A 126 15.85 12.64 -5.23
C THR A 126 17.17 13.07 -4.64
N SER A 127 18.09 12.11 -4.51
CA SER A 127 19.51 12.33 -4.25
C SER A 127 20.34 11.51 -5.26
N PRO A 128 21.69 11.59 -5.24
CA PRO A 128 22.52 10.73 -6.08
C PRO A 128 22.29 9.22 -5.90
N HIS A 129 21.82 8.79 -4.72
CA HIS A 129 21.79 7.38 -4.33
C HIS A 129 20.37 6.84 -4.06
N HIS A 130 19.35 7.69 -4.02
CA HIS A 130 17.97 7.27 -3.79
C HIS A 130 16.97 8.20 -4.45
N ALA A 131 15.77 7.67 -4.65
CA ALA A 131 14.61 8.46 -5.04
C ALA A 131 13.37 7.97 -4.31
N THR A 132 12.62 8.88 -3.71
CA THR A 132 11.23 8.66 -3.28
C THR A 132 10.33 9.39 -4.25
N LEU A 133 9.59 8.64 -5.06
CA LEU A 133 8.83 9.19 -6.19
C LEU A 133 7.50 8.45 -6.40
N PRO A 134 6.45 9.13 -6.90
CA PRO A 134 5.22 8.46 -7.30
C PRO A 134 5.46 7.39 -8.36
N ASP A 135 4.66 6.32 -8.30
CA ASP A 135 4.65 5.31 -9.35
C ASP A 135 3.53 5.61 -10.36
N ASP A 136 3.90 5.98 -11.58
CA ASP A 136 3.01 6.35 -12.68
C ASP A 136 2.09 5.21 -13.14
N ARG A 137 2.35 3.98 -12.70
CA ARG A 137 1.46 2.85 -12.89
C ARG A 137 0.30 2.85 -11.89
N PHE A 138 0.18 3.83 -11.00
CA PHE A 138 -0.94 4.02 -10.06
C PHE A 138 -1.67 5.35 -10.35
N ILE A 139 -2.93 5.44 -9.91
CA ILE A 139 -3.70 6.69 -10.01
C ILE A 139 -3.04 7.73 -9.10
N TRP A 140 -2.73 8.90 -9.66
CA TRP A 140 -2.26 10.05 -8.88
C TRP A 140 -3.46 10.86 -8.38
N TRP A 141 -3.51 11.07 -7.06
CA TRP A 141 -4.50 11.90 -6.38
C TRP A 141 -3.87 13.24 -5.94
N GLY A 142 -2.62 13.20 -5.52
CA GLY A 142 -1.87 14.38 -5.06
C GLY A 142 -2.11 14.71 -3.58
N PRO A 143 -1.17 15.43 -2.95
CA PRO A 143 -1.11 15.56 -1.49
C PRO A 143 -2.33 16.27 -0.86
N GLN A 144 -3.06 17.09 -1.61
CA GLN A 144 -4.26 17.77 -1.13
C GLN A 144 -5.48 16.84 -1.12
N GLU A 145 -5.69 16.09 -2.20
CA GLU A 145 -6.88 15.25 -2.41
C GLU A 145 -6.71 13.83 -1.86
N ALA A 146 -5.48 13.31 -1.83
CA ALA A 146 -5.18 11.98 -1.35
C ALA A 146 -5.63 11.80 0.10
N GLN A 147 -6.16 10.62 0.42
CA GLN A 147 -6.41 10.18 1.79
C GLN A 147 -5.10 10.03 2.57
N GLY A 148 -4.01 9.71 1.85
CA GLY A 148 -2.66 9.60 2.38
C GLY A 148 -1.68 9.13 1.32
N VAL A 149 -0.48 8.79 1.76
CA VAL A 149 0.58 8.22 0.92
C VAL A 149 1.02 6.87 1.48
N LEU A 150 1.25 5.91 0.58
CA LEU A 150 1.97 4.68 0.88
C LEU A 150 3.33 4.70 0.18
N VAL A 151 4.40 4.77 0.97
CA VAL A 151 5.78 4.67 0.47
C VAL A 151 6.24 3.23 0.56
N PHE A 152 6.56 2.61 -0.58
CA PHE A 152 6.93 1.21 -0.68
C PHE A 152 8.43 1.04 -0.98
N GLY A 153 9.16 0.41 -0.07
CA GLY A 153 10.55 0.01 -0.26
C GLY A 153 10.68 -1.37 -0.92
N HIS A 154 11.40 -1.45 -2.04
CA HIS A 154 11.75 -2.71 -2.69
C HIS A 154 12.68 -3.57 -1.81
N GLY A 155 12.87 -4.85 -2.16
CA GLY A 155 13.83 -5.74 -1.48
C GLY A 155 15.29 -5.47 -1.85
N LYS A 156 16.19 -6.42 -1.59
CA LYS A 156 17.59 -6.36 -2.07
C LYS A 156 18.00 -7.71 -2.64
N GLN A 157 18.68 -7.71 -3.79
CA GLN A 157 19.17 -8.92 -4.47
C GLN A 157 20.62 -8.71 -4.91
N GLY A 158 21.57 -8.85 -3.98
CA GLY A 158 22.98 -8.55 -4.24
C GLY A 158 23.16 -7.11 -4.73
N LEU A 159 23.78 -6.96 -5.90
CA LEU A 159 23.99 -5.69 -6.61
C LEU A 159 22.98 -5.45 -7.75
N GLN A 160 21.96 -6.31 -7.91
CA GLN A 160 20.94 -6.13 -8.94
C GLN A 160 20.19 -4.82 -8.71
N ASP A 161 20.03 -4.03 -9.76
CA ASP A 161 19.19 -2.83 -9.72
C ASP A 161 17.71 -3.19 -9.68
N LEU A 162 17.07 -2.83 -8.57
CA LEU A 162 15.66 -3.08 -8.31
C LEU A 162 14.82 -1.79 -8.38
N ARG A 163 15.46 -0.65 -8.66
CA ARG A 163 14.77 0.60 -8.95
C ARG A 163 13.86 0.40 -10.16
N GLY A 164 12.75 1.13 -10.21
CA GLY A 164 11.72 0.94 -11.23
C GLY A 164 10.74 -0.21 -10.97
N ARG A 165 11.04 -1.16 -10.06
CA ARG A 165 10.11 -2.26 -9.76
C ARG A 165 8.83 -1.73 -9.14
N GLN A 166 7.70 -2.24 -9.63
CA GLN A 166 6.39 -1.86 -9.11
C GLN A 166 6.22 -2.34 -7.66
N PRO A 167 5.62 -1.53 -6.77
CA PRO A 167 5.10 -1.98 -5.49
C PRO A 167 4.23 -3.23 -5.65
N GLN A 168 4.19 -4.06 -4.60
CA GLN A 168 3.43 -5.31 -4.62
C GLN A 168 1.94 -5.05 -4.85
N SER A 169 1.26 -5.95 -5.56
CA SER A 169 -0.12 -5.72 -6.03
C SER A 169 -1.14 -5.42 -4.93
N TRP A 170 -0.92 -5.86 -3.68
CA TRP A 170 -1.80 -5.52 -2.57
C TRP A 170 -1.86 -4.00 -2.26
N THR A 171 -0.85 -3.23 -2.68
CA THR A 171 -0.85 -1.76 -2.57
C THR A 171 -1.91 -1.11 -3.47
N ARG A 172 -2.44 -1.82 -4.49
CA ARG A 172 -3.57 -1.34 -5.31
C ARG A 172 -4.82 -1.07 -4.49
N HIS A 173 -5.04 -1.83 -3.42
CA HIS A 173 -6.15 -1.57 -2.51
C HIS A 173 -6.07 -0.18 -1.88
N PHE A 174 -4.86 0.27 -1.54
CA PHE A 174 -4.62 1.63 -1.04
C PHE A 174 -4.87 2.66 -2.14
N ASN A 175 -4.34 2.42 -3.34
CA ASN A 175 -4.51 3.37 -4.45
C ASN A 175 -5.96 3.57 -4.85
N ASN A 176 -6.70 2.47 -4.98
CA ASN A 176 -8.14 2.47 -5.28
C ASN A 176 -8.96 3.07 -4.13
N ALA A 177 -8.39 3.23 -2.94
CA ALA A 177 -9.00 3.88 -1.78
C ALA A 177 -8.53 5.34 -1.58
N GLY A 178 -7.85 5.94 -2.56
CA GLY A 178 -7.47 7.35 -2.51
C GLY A 178 -6.06 7.62 -1.99
N PHE A 179 -5.19 6.61 -1.87
CA PHE A 179 -3.79 6.83 -1.48
C PHE A 179 -2.90 7.01 -2.71
N ASP A 180 -1.95 7.94 -2.63
CA ASP A 180 -0.84 7.96 -3.57
C ASP A 180 0.14 6.83 -3.23
N ILE A 181 0.64 6.14 -4.25
CA ILE A 181 1.63 5.08 -4.09
C ILE A 181 2.98 5.60 -4.58
N TRP A 182 3.94 5.65 -3.67
CA TRP A 182 5.29 6.09 -3.93
C TRP A 182 6.25 4.91 -3.80
N ARG A 183 7.26 4.87 -4.66
CA ARG A 183 8.39 3.96 -4.54
C ARG A 183 9.49 4.63 -3.75
N PHE A 184 10.17 3.84 -2.92
CA PHE A 184 11.45 4.19 -2.33
C PHE A 184 12.55 3.38 -3.02
N ASP A 185 13.11 3.98 -4.06
CA ASP A 185 14.15 3.45 -4.92
C ASP A 185 15.52 3.73 -4.32
N ARG A 186 16.34 2.69 -4.22
CA ARG A 186 17.70 2.78 -3.66
C ARG A 186 18.71 2.23 -4.62
N GLU A 187 19.80 2.96 -4.82
CA GLU A 187 20.91 2.50 -5.64
C GLU A 187 21.56 1.26 -5.00
N PRO A 188 21.76 0.16 -5.74
CA PRO A 188 22.27 -1.10 -5.18
C PRO A 188 23.61 -0.97 -4.44
N ASN A 189 24.51 -0.13 -4.95
CA ASN A 189 25.85 0.09 -4.41
C ASN A 189 25.85 0.90 -3.12
N ALA A 190 24.78 1.64 -2.84
CA ALA A 190 24.64 2.50 -1.67
C ALA A 190 23.55 2.03 -0.69
N ASP A 191 22.84 0.93 -0.99
CA ASP A 191 21.72 0.38 -0.22
C ASP A 191 22.17 -0.36 1.06
N GLY A 192 22.66 0.39 2.04
CA GLY A 192 22.88 -0.07 3.41
C GLY A 192 21.68 0.25 4.30
N ALA A 193 21.19 -0.72 5.11
CA ALA A 193 19.94 -0.56 5.87
C ALA A 193 19.85 0.74 6.70
N ARG A 194 20.89 1.09 7.46
CA ARG A 194 20.89 2.31 8.28
C ARG A 194 20.87 3.58 7.43
N ARG A 195 21.66 3.59 6.35
CA ARG A 195 21.71 4.72 5.40
C ARG A 195 20.37 4.92 4.70
N ALA A 196 19.81 3.84 4.17
CA ALA A 196 18.48 3.82 3.57
C ALA A 196 17.38 4.28 4.55
N ALA A 197 17.44 3.85 5.81
CA ALA A 197 16.50 4.33 6.82
C ALA A 197 16.64 5.83 7.07
N ASN A 198 17.85 6.40 7.05
CA ASN A 198 18.02 7.85 7.22
C ASN A 198 17.37 8.63 6.07
N TRP A 199 17.65 8.24 4.82
CA TRP A 199 17.00 8.84 3.65
C TRP A 199 15.47 8.75 3.74
N LEU A 200 14.95 7.58 4.09
CA LEU A 200 13.51 7.40 4.23
C LEU A 200 12.91 8.34 5.29
N ARG A 201 13.59 8.56 6.43
CA ARG A 201 13.07 9.51 7.44
C ARG A 201 12.97 10.93 6.91
N ASP A 202 14.01 11.39 6.21
CA ASP A 202 14.03 12.72 5.61
C ASP A 202 12.92 12.86 4.55
N ASP A 203 12.76 11.85 3.70
CA ASP A 203 11.73 11.81 2.67
C ASP A 203 10.30 11.80 3.26
N LEU A 204 10.06 11.04 4.34
CA LEU A 204 8.76 11.02 5.02
C LEU A 204 8.43 12.34 5.70
N ALA A 205 9.42 13.00 6.31
CA ALA A 205 9.26 14.35 6.86
C ALA A 205 8.90 15.37 5.77
N GLU A 206 9.51 15.24 4.60
CA GLU A 206 9.18 16.05 3.43
C GLU A 206 7.76 15.78 2.90
N LEU A 207 7.33 14.51 2.81
CA LEU A 207 5.96 14.16 2.42
C LEU A 207 4.92 14.72 3.39
N ARG A 208 5.20 14.69 4.70
CA ARG A 208 4.37 15.37 5.72
C ARG A 208 4.28 16.87 5.45
N ARG A 209 5.42 17.52 5.21
CA ARG A 209 5.48 18.97 4.92
C ARG A 209 4.68 19.35 3.68
N ARG A 210 4.60 18.45 2.69
CA ARG A 210 3.80 18.62 1.46
C ARG A 210 2.30 18.45 1.67
N GLY A 211 1.86 17.96 2.83
CA GLY A 211 0.44 17.91 3.21
C GLY A 211 -0.16 16.51 3.34
N TYR A 212 0.62 15.44 3.16
CA TYR A 212 0.09 14.08 3.36
C TYR A 212 -0.33 13.84 4.82
N ARG A 213 -1.65 13.71 5.01
CA ARG A 213 -2.28 13.57 6.33
C ARG A 213 -2.07 12.19 6.96
N GLN A 214 -2.09 11.15 6.14
CA GLN A 214 -1.77 9.79 6.56
C GLN A 214 -0.55 9.27 5.80
N VAL A 215 0.43 8.75 6.53
CA VAL A 215 1.66 8.19 5.97
C VAL A 215 1.75 6.71 6.34
N VAL A 216 1.70 5.86 5.32
CA VAL A 216 1.93 4.42 5.41
C VAL A 216 3.31 4.12 4.85
N VAL A 217 4.15 3.45 5.64
CA VAL A 217 5.47 2.98 5.18
C VAL A 217 5.40 1.48 5.05
N ALA A 218 5.72 0.98 3.87
CA ALA A 218 5.67 -0.44 3.58
C ALA A 218 6.90 -0.90 2.82
N GLY A 219 7.12 -2.22 2.79
CA GLY A 219 8.13 -2.79 1.92
C GLY A 219 8.29 -4.29 2.09
N GLN A 220 9.05 -4.89 1.19
CA GLN A 220 9.45 -6.30 1.25
C GLN A 220 10.92 -6.43 1.62
N SER A 221 11.31 -7.47 2.37
CA SER A 221 12.74 -7.81 2.57
C SER A 221 13.51 -6.64 3.20
N ARG A 222 14.58 -6.16 2.55
CA ARG A 222 15.30 -4.94 2.94
C ARG A 222 14.37 -3.73 3.14
N GLY A 223 13.46 -3.49 2.19
CA GLY A 223 12.51 -2.38 2.30
C GLY A 223 11.51 -2.57 3.44
N GLY A 224 11.11 -3.81 3.73
CA GLY A 224 10.30 -4.13 4.91
C GLY A 224 11.06 -3.85 6.21
N TRP A 225 12.35 -4.16 6.24
CA TRP A 225 13.21 -3.82 7.38
C TRP A 225 13.37 -2.30 7.54
N ASN A 226 13.56 -1.57 6.44
CA ASN A 226 13.58 -0.10 6.47
C ASN A 226 12.26 0.47 7.01
N ALA A 227 11.12 -0.14 6.68
CA ALA A 227 9.82 0.25 7.24
C ALA A 227 9.78 0.09 8.77
N LEU A 228 10.27 -1.05 9.30
CA LEU A 228 10.38 -1.27 10.75
C LEU A 228 11.29 -0.23 11.43
N MET A 229 12.34 0.21 10.74
CA MET A 229 13.25 1.23 11.28
C MET A 229 12.61 2.62 11.44
N MET A 230 11.41 2.86 10.90
CA MET A 230 10.66 4.11 11.14
C MET A 230 9.96 4.12 12.49
N LEU A 231 9.80 2.97 13.15
CA LEU A 231 9.10 2.85 14.43
C LEU A 231 9.81 3.61 15.57
N ASN A 232 11.11 3.86 15.43
CA ASN A 232 11.93 4.54 16.45
C ASN A 232 11.81 6.08 16.42
N GLN A 233 11.01 6.65 15.53
CA GLN A 233 10.79 8.09 15.46
C GLN A 233 9.30 8.40 15.34
N ALA A 234 8.77 9.05 16.36
CA ALA A 234 7.38 9.47 16.44
C ALA A 234 6.99 10.41 15.28
N GLY A 235 5.75 10.29 14.81
CA GLY A 235 5.13 11.24 13.87
C GLY A 235 5.47 11.05 12.38
N LEU A 236 6.52 10.26 12.04
CA LEU A 236 6.87 10.02 10.64
C LEU A 236 5.88 9.10 9.92
N ALA A 237 5.53 7.97 10.53
CA ALA A 237 4.64 6.97 9.96
C ALA A 237 3.43 6.72 10.88
N ASP A 238 2.23 6.74 10.33
CA ASP A 238 1.02 6.34 11.06
C ASP A 238 0.85 4.81 11.04
N VAL A 239 1.33 4.18 9.98
CA VAL A 239 1.21 2.74 9.75
C VAL A 239 2.50 2.22 9.15
N VAL A 240 3.03 1.14 9.72
CA VAL A 240 4.16 0.38 9.18
C VAL A 240 3.67 -1.00 8.76
N ILE A 241 3.91 -1.38 7.51
CA ILE A 241 3.55 -2.70 6.94
C ILE A 241 4.83 -3.37 6.43
N ALA A 242 5.36 -4.30 7.21
CA ALA A 242 6.62 -4.97 6.90
C ALA A 242 6.36 -6.39 6.38
N ILE A 243 6.68 -6.63 5.11
CA ILE A 243 6.48 -7.91 4.43
C ILE A 243 7.82 -8.65 4.33
N ALA A 244 7.91 -9.85 4.91
CA ALA A 244 9.14 -10.64 4.98
C ALA A 244 10.40 -9.80 5.35
N PRO A 245 10.37 -8.95 6.40
CA PRO A 245 11.42 -7.96 6.59
C PRO A 245 12.74 -8.62 7.02
N ALA A 246 13.82 -8.30 6.30
CA ALA A 246 15.14 -8.89 6.48
C ALA A 246 16.29 -7.91 6.17
N ALA A 247 17.41 -8.00 6.91
CA ALA A 247 18.55 -7.10 6.75
C ALA A 247 19.93 -7.77 6.66
N HIS A 248 20.03 -9.08 6.86
CA HIS A 248 21.32 -9.72 7.19
C HIS A 248 21.69 -10.93 6.33
N GLY A 249 21.12 -11.05 5.13
CA GLY A 249 21.45 -12.14 4.20
C GLY A 249 20.78 -13.46 4.55
N THR A 250 21.33 -14.58 4.06
CA THR A 250 20.77 -15.94 4.25
C THR A 250 21.64 -16.82 5.14
N LEU A 251 21.08 -17.95 5.60
CA LEU A 251 21.83 -18.98 6.35
C LEU A 251 23.00 -19.57 5.54
N ALA A 252 22.81 -19.72 4.22
CA ALA A 252 23.82 -20.30 3.32
C ALA A 252 25.09 -19.45 3.18
N GLU A 253 25.02 -18.16 3.53
CA GLU A 253 26.17 -17.25 3.50
C GLU A 253 27.08 -17.41 4.72
N ASN A 254 26.88 -18.44 5.59
CA ASN A 254 27.69 -18.75 6.79
C ASN A 254 28.01 -17.51 7.64
N ASN A 255 27.02 -16.64 7.82
CA ASN A 255 27.23 -15.33 8.45
C ASN A 255 26.46 -15.25 9.78
N ASN A 256 27.19 -15.08 10.89
CA ASN A 256 26.62 -14.83 12.23
C ASN A 256 25.64 -13.62 12.26
N ARG A 257 25.65 -12.78 11.23
CA ARG A 257 24.74 -11.64 11.07
C ARG A 257 23.27 -12.04 10.95
N LEU A 258 22.94 -13.22 10.43
CA LEU A 258 21.53 -13.62 10.35
C LEU A 258 20.93 -13.84 11.74
N HIS A 259 21.68 -14.39 12.70
CA HIS A 259 21.25 -14.50 14.10
C HIS A 259 21.14 -13.12 14.79
N ALA A 260 21.96 -12.14 14.38
CA ALA A 260 21.83 -10.77 14.86
C ALA A 260 20.48 -10.13 14.47
N GLN A 261 19.78 -10.66 13.46
CA GLN A 261 18.48 -10.13 13.04
C GLN A 261 17.43 -10.17 14.15
N ILE A 262 17.41 -11.18 15.01
CA ILE A 262 16.44 -11.24 16.12
C ILE A 262 16.75 -10.21 17.19
N ALA A 263 18.01 -10.10 17.59
CA ALA A 263 18.44 -9.11 18.58
C ALA A 263 18.19 -7.67 18.06
N GLU A 264 18.46 -7.41 16.78
CA GLU A 264 18.17 -6.11 16.18
C GLU A 264 16.67 -5.84 16.04
N LEU A 265 15.85 -6.85 15.71
CA LEU A 265 14.40 -6.71 15.67
C LEU A 265 13.87 -6.36 17.06
N GLU A 266 14.33 -7.08 18.09
CA GLU A 266 13.97 -6.79 19.49
C GLU A 266 14.41 -5.37 19.89
N ALA A 267 15.62 -4.94 19.54
CA ALA A 267 16.09 -3.59 19.80
C ALA A 267 15.22 -2.53 19.09
N LEU A 268 14.86 -2.75 17.82
CA LEU A 268 13.99 -1.84 17.05
C LEU A 268 12.60 -1.72 17.67
N LEU A 269 11.98 -2.85 18.03
CA LEU A 269 10.64 -2.86 18.62
C LEU A 269 10.64 -2.38 20.07
N THR A 270 11.75 -2.48 20.79
CA THR A 270 11.90 -1.93 22.14
C THR A 270 12.09 -0.42 22.10
N ALA A 271 12.89 0.08 21.16
CA ALA A 271 13.11 1.51 20.95
C ALA A 271 11.95 2.21 20.23
N ALA A 272 10.94 1.47 19.78
CA ALA A 272 9.79 2.04 19.10
C ALA A 272 9.00 2.96 20.03
N ASP A 273 8.52 4.09 19.50
CA ASP A 273 7.57 4.94 20.22
C ASP A 273 6.19 4.28 20.26
N LYS A 274 5.96 3.50 21.33
CA LYS A 274 4.70 2.80 21.59
C LYS A 274 3.63 3.70 22.21
N ALA A 275 4.02 4.85 22.77
CA ALA A 275 3.07 5.85 23.25
C ALA A 275 2.42 6.61 22.09
N GLY A 276 3.06 6.58 20.91
CA GLY A 276 2.53 7.11 19.66
C GLY A 276 1.30 6.38 19.11
N ARG A 277 0.76 6.92 18.02
CA ARG A 277 -0.46 6.41 17.36
C ARG A 277 -0.19 5.37 16.27
N THR A 278 1.06 4.90 16.17
CA THR A 278 1.53 4.04 15.08
C THR A 278 0.89 2.66 15.12
N ARG A 279 0.50 2.15 13.96
CA ARG A 279 0.00 0.80 13.75
C ARG A 279 1.09 -0.05 13.08
N LEU A 280 1.24 -1.29 13.52
CA LEU A 280 2.25 -2.20 12.98
C LEU A 280 1.60 -3.46 12.41
N ALA A 281 1.79 -3.71 11.11
CA ALA A 281 1.51 -4.99 10.48
C ALA A 281 2.81 -5.67 10.06
N VAL A 282 2.96 -6.96 10.35
CA VAL A 282 4.09 -7.77 9.91
C VAL A 282 3.57 -9.05 9.26
N ALA A 283 4.11 -9.39 8.09
CA ALA A 283 3.84 -10.64 7.40
C ALA A 283 5.13 -11.46 7.25
N ASP A 284 5.15 -12.63 7.86
CA ASP A 284 6.28 -13.57 7.87
C ASP A 284 5.82 -14.91 7.28
N PHE A 285 6.60 -15.49 6.38
CA PHE A 285 6.20 -16.65 5.59
C PHE A 285 6.96 -17.91 5.99
N ARG A 286 6.30 -19.07 5.85
CA ARG A 286 6.95 -20.37 6.00
C ARG A 286 8.02 -20.52 4.90
N ASP A 287 9.12 -21.20 5.21
CA ASP A 287 10.21 -21.48 4.26
C ASP A 287 10.93 -20.23 3.72
N ASP A 288 10.92 -19.12 4.47
CA ASP A 288 11.70 -17.92 4.13
C ASP A 288 13.18 -18.11 4.53
N PRO A 289 14.13 -18.20 3.56
CA PRO A 289 15.54 -18.42 3.84
C PRO A 289 16.26 -17.22 4.51
N PHE A 290 15.60 -16.06 4.59
CA PHE A 290 16.13 -14.86 5.25
C PHE A 290 15.61 -14.68 6.68
N MET A 291 14.78 -15.62 7.17
CA MET A 291 14.19 -15.58 8.49
C MET A 291 14.97 -16.47 9.45
N ALA A 292 15.72 -15.83 10.35
CA ALA A 292 16.34 -16.52 11.48
C ALA A 292 15.28 -16.90 12.52
N GLU A 293 15.43 -18.06 13.16
CA GLU A 293 14.70 -18.46 14.38
C GLU A 293 13.18 -18.13 14.33
N PRO A 294 12.42 -18.70 13.37
CA PRO A 294 11.05 -18.27 13.06
C PRO A 294 10.10 -18.28 14.27
N GLU A 295 10.24 -19.25 15.17
CA GLU A 295 9.45 -19.34 16.40
C GLU A 295 9.73 -18.16 17.34
N LYS A 296 11.01 -17.91 17.63
CA LYS A 296 11.45 -16.81 18.52
C LYS A 296 11.11 -15.45 17.92
N ARG A 297 11.21 -15.32 16.60
CA ARG A 297 10.79 -14.12 15.88
C ARG A 297 9.30 -13.86 16.06
N ALA A 298 8.46 -14.86 15.84
CA ALA A 298 7.01 -14.72 15.99
C ALA A 298 6.62 -14.41 17.44
N GLU A 299 7.28 -15.03 18.43
CA GLU A 299 7.11 -14.71 19.85
C GLU A 299 7.49 -13.25 20.16
N THR A 300 8.66 -12.81 19.69
CA THR A 300 9.16 -11.43 19.87
C THR A 300 8.19 -10.42 19.27
N LEU A 301 7.70 -10.66 18.06
CA LEU A 301 6.72 -9.82 17.39
C LEU A 301 5.40 -9.76 18.17
N ARG A 302 4.87 -10.88 18.66
CA ARG A 302 3.64 -10.88 19.46
C ARG A 302 3.81 -10.11 20.76
N ARG A 303 4.90 -10.38 21.49
CA ARG A 303 5.18 -9.75 22.79
C ARG A 303 5.36 -8.25 22.67
N LEU A 304 6.22 -7.79 21.74
CA LEU A 304 6.56 -6.38 21.63
C LEU A 304 5.56 -5.60 20.77
N GLY A 305 4.89 -6.25 19.82
CA GLY A 305 3.88 -5.67 18.94
C GLY A 305 2.59 -5.27 19.66
N ALA A 306 2.23 -5.96 20.75
CA ALA A 306 1.03 -5.65 21.54
C ALA A 306 0.99 -4.23 22.13
N GLY A 307 2.14 -3.54 22.21
CA GLY A 307 2.22 -2.17 22.69
C GLY A 307 1.90 -1.08 21.65
N PHE A 308 1.70 -1.44 20.38
CA PHE A 308 1.29 -0.46 19.36
C PHE A 308 -0.21 -0.16 19.43
N ARG A 309 -0.63 0.98 18.85
CA ARG A 309 -2.06 1.36 18.77
C ARG A 309 -2.92 0.27 18.12
N ALA A 310 -2.37 -0.42 17.13
CA ALA A 310 -2.91 -1.64 16.59
C ALA A 310 -1.78 -2.50 16.07
N PHE A 311 -1.95 -3.81 16.20
CA PHE A 311 -0.96 -4.79 15.75
C PHE A 311 -1.65 -5.91 14.96
N LEU A 312 -1.08 -6.22 13.80
CA LEU A 312 -1.51 -7.31 12.94
C LEU A 312 -0.31 -8.18 12.58
N LEU A 313 -0.43 -9.47 12.83
CA LEU A 313 0.63 -10.41 12.55
C LEU A 313 0.11 -11.54 11.66
N ILE A 314 0.63 -11.62 10.44
CA ILE A 314 0.34 -12.66 9.46
C ILE A 314 1.54 -13.61 9.46
N VAL A 315 1.47 -14.72 10.20
CA VAL A 315 2.58 -15.69 10.30
C VAL A 315 2.22 -16.99 9.61
N ARG A 316 3.12 -17.48 8.76
CA ARG A 316 3.06 -18.81 8.12
C ARG A 316 1.68 -19.15 7.52
N PRO A 317 1.10 -18.27 6.69
CA PRO A 317 -0.16 -18.56 6.02
C PRO A 317 -0.05 -19.81 5.13
N GLU A 318 -1.03 -20.72 5.23
CA GLU A 318 -0.96 -22.07 4.66
C GLU A 318 -0.65 -22.12 3.15
N ALA A 319 -1.14 -21.14 2.39
CA ALA A 319 -1.11 -21.10 0.93
C ALA A 319 -0.06 -20.15 0.31
N THR A 320 0.76 -19.47 1.11
CA THR A 320 1.78 -18.54 0.61
C THR A 320 3.08 -18.72 1.40
N THR A 321 4.12 -19.22 0.73
CA THR A 321 5.42 -19.57 1.32
C THR A 321 6.58 -18.90 0.60
N GLY A 322 7.73 -18.87 1.26
CA GLY A 322 8.97 -18.29 0.75
C GLY A 322 9.03 -16.77 0.86
N HIS A 323 10.23 -16.24 0.65
CA HIS A 323 10.54 -14.82 0.85
C HIS A 323 9.75 -13.84 -0.04
N SER A 324 9.32 -14.30 -1.21
CA SER A 324 8.60 -13.47 -2.20
C SER A 324 7.07 -13.60 -2.10
N ALA A 325 6.56 -14.37 -1.14
CA ALA A 325 5.12 -14.64 -0.98
C ALA A 325 4.25 -13.39 -0.97
N GLY A 326 4.70 -12.31 -0.32
CA GLY A 326 3.96 -11.05 -0.26
C GLY A 326 3.74 -10.34 -1.60
N GLY A 327 4.54 -10.66 -2.62
CA GLY A 327 4.37 -10.13 -3.97
C GLY A 327 3.37 -10.90 -4.83
N THR A 328 2.84 -12.01 -4.34
CA THR A 328 1.99 -12.91 -5.14
C THR A 328 0.54 -12.42 -5.24
N THR A 329 -0.15 -12.81 -6.32
CA THR A 329 -1.60 -12.59 -6.47
C THR A 329 -2.41 -13.27 -5.38
N ALA A 330 -1.94 -14.41 -4.85
CA ALA A 330 -2.58 -15.11 -3.73
C ALA A 330 -2.55 -14.26 -2.45
N PHE A 331 -1.39 -13.68 -2.13
CA PHE A 331 -1.26 -12.78 -0.98
C PHE A 331 -2.14 -11.54 -1.13
N ASN A 332 -2.13 -10.92 -2.33
CA ASN A 332 -2.99 -9.78 -2.63
C ASN A 332 -4.48 -10.10 -2.42
N THR A 333 -4.96 -11.18 -3.04
CA THR A 333 -6.36 -11.61 -2.96
C THR A 333 -6.81 -11.84 -1.51
N ARG A 334 -5.93 -12.40 -0.67
CA ARG A 334 -6.27 -12.74 0.71
C ARG A 334 -6.11 -11.57 1.67
N TYR A 335 -5.06 -10.78 1.54
CA TYR A 335 -4.64 -9.84 2.58
C TYR A 335 -4.75 -8.37 2.18
N GLY A 336 -4.84 -8.01 0.89
CA GLY A 336 -4.82 -6.62 0.43
C GLY A 336 -5.92 -5.75 1.05
N ALA A 337 -7.17 -6.21 1.00
CA ALA A 337 -8.29 -5.50 1.64
C ALA A 337 -8.17 -5.46 3.18
N CYS A 338 -7.60 -6.49 3.79
CA CYS A 338 -7.39 -6.54 5.23
C CYS A 338 -6.33 -5.52 5.67
N LEU A 339 -5.20 -5.42 4.95
CA LEU A 339 -4.13 -4.46 5.19
C LEU A 339 -4.61 -3.02 5.03
N LEU A 340 -5.44 -2.75 4.01
CA LEU A 340 -6.10 -1.45 3.86
C LEU A 340 -6.96 -1.13 5.10
N ARG A 341 -7.85 -2.05 5.49
CA ARG A 341 -8.70 -1.86 6.68
C ARG A 341 -7.88 -1.68 7.95
N PHE A 342 -6.77 -2.40 8.09
CA PHE A 342 -5.82 -2.22 9.19
C PHE A 342 -5.28 -0.79 9.23
N ALA A 343 -4.90 -0.25 8.07
CA ALA A 343 -4.37 1.10 7.97
C ALA A 343 -5.42 2.21 8.19
N THR A 344 -6.66 2.02 7.73
CA THR A 344 -7.62 3.14 7.63
C THR A 344 -8.78 3.06 8.63
N SER A 345 -9.15 1.87 9.11
CA SER A 345 -10.31 1.71 9.99
C SER A 345 -10.09 2.39 11.34
N PRO A 346 -11.11 3.05 11.93
CA PRO A 346 -11.07 3.48 13.33
C PRO A 346 -10.85 2.30 14.30
N ARG A 347 -11.36 1.11 13.95
CA ARG A 347 -11.14 -0.16 14.65
C ARG A 347 -10.42 -1.14 13.71
N PRO A 348 -9.08 -1.15 13.69
CA PRO A 348 -8.32 -2.06 12.82
C PRO A 348 -8.61 -3.53 13.14
N PRO A 349 -8.69 -4.42 12.14
CA PRO A 349 -8.65 -5.86 12.40
C PRO A 349 -7.35 -6.27 13.10
N SER A 350 -7.45 -7.22 14.02
CA SER A 350 -6.30 -7.91 14.63
C SER A 350 -5.94 -9.21 13.90
N SER A 351 -6.75 -9.62 12.91
CA SER A 351 -6.55 -10.81 12.08
C SER A 351 -7.09 -10.64 10.66
N CYS A 352 -6.56 -11.47 9.76
CA CYS A 352 -6.99 -11.73 8.39
C CYS A 352 -6.99 -13.27 8.22
#